data_AF-A0A7Y1VN39-F1
#
_entry.id   AF-A0A7Y1VN39-F1
#
_cell.length_a   1.000
_cell.length_b   1.000
_cell.length_c   1.000
_cell.angle_alpha   90.00
_cell.angle_beta   90.00
_cell.angle_gamma   90.00
#
_symmetry.space_group_name_H-M   'P 1'
#
loop_
_entity.id
_entity.type
_entity.pdbx_description
1 polymer ?
#
loop_
_entity_poly.entity_id
_entity_poly.type
_entity_poly.pdbx_seq_one_letter_code
_entity_poly.pdbx_strand_id
1 'polypeptide(L)'
;MQKNRIILGVLEMIVAFGAIPTGISMIISPDGSGMGLDLAWLERSPFESFFIPGIFLLIFNGILQLIGAWLTFRQSTFAGKFGIVAGMILIFWLLSQIYYLELTHFLQVVFFVIALMEIYLGRKLP
;
A
#
# COMPACT_ATOMS: atom_id res chain seq x y z
N MET A 1 -0.52 20.84 14.48
CA MET A 1 -1.20 20.21 13.31
C MET A 1 -0.26 20.01 12.11
N GLN A 2 0.60 20.97 11.77
CA GLN A 2 1.51 20.86 10.62
C GLN A 2 2.46 19.65 10.67
N LYS A 3 3.05 19.34 11.84
CA LYS A 3 3.90 18.14 12.03
C LYS A 3 3.17 16.83 11.65
N ASN A 4 1.90 16.67 12.03
CA ASN A 4 1.13 15.47 11.72
C ASN A 4 0.88 15.31 10.21
N ARG A 5 0.63 16.43 9.50
CA ARG A 5 0.50 16.43 8.04
C ARG A 5 1.81 16.00 7.38
N ILE A 6 2.94 16.55 7.81
CA ILE A 6 4.24 16.16 7.25
C ILE A 6 4.50 14.67 7.46
N ILE A 7 4.26 14.14 8.66
CA ILE A 7 4.46 12.72 8.94
C ILE A 7 3.52 11.88 8.08
N LEU A 8 2.22 12.18 8.04
CA LEU A 8 1.25 11.44 7.24
C LEU A 8 1.66 11.43 5.75
N GLY A 9 1.95 12.60 5.18
CA GLY A 9 2.32 12.70 3.76
C GLY A 9 3.62 11.95 3.44
N VAL A 10 4.59 11.91 4.36
CA VAL A 10 5.82 11.11 4.18
C VAL A 10 5.52 9.62 4.22
N LEU A 11 4.66 9.16 5.14
CA LEU A 11 4.26 7.75 5.19
C LEU A 11 3.55 7.33 3.90
N GLU A 12 2.57 8.12 3.46
CA GLU A 12 1.82 7.90 2.22
C GLU A 12 2.78 7.82 1.00
N MET A 13 3.81 8.68 0.95
CA MET A 13 4.86 8.63 -0.08
C MET A 13 5.72 7.37 -0.02
N ILE A 14 6.10 6.91 1.19
CA ILE A 14 6.88 5.68 1.37
C ILE A 14 6.10 4.48 0.83
N VAL A 15 4.80 4.39 1.15
CA VAL A 15 3.94 3.31 0.64
C VAL A 15 3.80 3.42 -0.87
N ALA A 16 3.52 4.61 -1.40
CA ALA A 16 3.35 4.83 -2.83
C ALA A 16 4.61 4.44 -3.64
N PHE A 17 5.80 4.83 -3.18
CA PHE A 17 7.05 4.51 -3.86
C PHE A 17 7.45 3.05 -3.72
N GLY A 18 7.04 2.35 -2.67
CA GLY A 18 7.17 0.89 -2.61
C GLY A 18 6.19 0.19 -3.55
N ALA A 19 4.94 0.66 -3.62
CA ALA A 19 3.86 -0.01 -4.33
C ALA A 19 3.90 0.21 -5.85
N ILE A 20 4.24 1.42 -6.33
CA ILE A 20 4.19 1.74 -7.76
C ILE A 20 5.17 0.88 -8.59
N PRO A 21 6.48 0.83 -8.28
CA PRO A 21 7.42 0.04 -9.07
C PRO A 21 7.11 -1.46 -8.99
N THR A 22 6.75 -1.93 -7.79
CA THR A 22 6.37 -3.33 -7.54
C THR A 22 5.11 -3.71 -8.32
N GLY A 23 4.08 -2.86 -8.29
CA GLY A 23 2.83 -3.07 -9.04
C GLY A 23 3.04 -3.05 -10.54
N ILE A 24 3.86 -2.11 -11.06
CA ILE A 24 4.24 -2.07 -12.48
C ILE A 24 4.99 -3.35 -12.88
N SER A 25 5.95 -3.80 -12.06
CA SER A 25 6.71 -5.03 -12.35
C SER A 25 5.80 -6.26 -12.40
N MET A 26 4.86 -6.40 -11.46
CA MET A 26 3.85 -7.46 -11.47
C MET A 26 2.92 -7.42 -12.68
N ILE A 27 2.65 -6.23 -13.24
CA ILE A 27 1.80 -6.08 -14.43
C ILE A 27 2.57 -6.42 -15.70
N ILE A 28 3.83 -6.00 -15.81
CA ILE A 28 4.69 -6.25 -16.98
C ILE A 28 5.14 -7.70 -17.04
N SER A 29 5.45 -8.29 -15.89
CA SER A 29 5.88 -9.68 -15.72
C SER A 29 4.95 -10.41 -14.73
N PRO A 30 3.73 -10.78 -15.16
CA PRO A 30 2.75 -11.46 -14.29
C PRO A 30 3.16 -12.83 -13.79
N ASP A 31 4.17 -13.44 -14.41
CA ASP A 31 4.80 -14.69 -13.99
C ASP A 31 5.69 -14.52 -12.74
N GLY A 32 5.90 -13.28 -12.28
CA GLY A 32 6.72 -12.97 -11.10
C GLY A 32 8.21 -12.78 -11.40
N SER A 33 8.65 -13.06 -12.63
CA SER A 33 10.06 -13.01 -13.05
C SER A 33 10.70 -11.63 -12.83
N GLY A 34 9.93 -10.56 -13.02
CA GLY A 34 10.36 -9.17 -12.83
C GLY A 34 10.71 -8.80 -11.38
N MET A 35 10.38 -9.66 -10.41
CA MET A 35 10.67 -9.46 -8.99
C MET A 35 11.27 -10.70 -8.31
N GLY A 36 11.61 -11.73 -9.08
CA GLY A 36 12.10 -13.01 -8.55
C GLY A 36 11.05 -13.75 -7.71
N LEU A 37 9.76 -13.54 -8.00
CA LEU A 37 8.66 -14.28 -7.38
C LEU A 37 8.37 -15.57 -8.16
N ASP A 38 7.90 -16.58 -7.44
CA ASP A 38 7.45 -17.84 -8.03
C ASP A 38 5.92 -17.89 -8.06
N LEU A 39 5.33 -18.34 -9.17
CA LEU A 39 3.90 -18.60 -9.29
C LEU A 39 3.41 -19.63 -8.27
N ALA A 40 4.29 -20.50 -7.77
CA ALA A 40 3.98 -21.41 -6.66
C ALA A 40 3.41 -20.69 -5.43
N TRP A 41 3.74 -19.41 -5.23
CA TRP A 41 3.21 -18.62 -4.11
C TRP A 41 1.71 -18.36 -4.25
N LEU A 42 1.18 -18.43 -5.47
CA LEU A 42 -0.23 -18.20 -5.78
C LEU A 42 -1.10 -19.46 -5.73
N GLU A 43 -0.52 -20.66 -5.50
CA GLU A 43 -1.26 -21.94 -5.51
C GLU A 43 -2.48 -21.97 -4.57
N ARG A 44 -2.42 -21.22 -3.47
CA ARG A 44 -3.50 -21.11 -2.48
C ARG A 44 -4.36 -19.87 -2.66
N SER A 45 -4.06 -19.06 -3.66
CA SER A 45 -4.78 -17.84 -4.01
C SER A 45 -5.79 -18.10 -5.12
N PRO A 46 -6.81 -17.22 -5.29
CA PRO A 46 -7.72 -17.30 -6.43
C PRO A 46 -7.10 -16.78 -7.74
N PHE A 47 -5.81 -16.44 -7.75
CA PHE A 47 -5.14 -15.81 -8.88
C PHE A 47 -4.16 -16.78 -9.54
N GLU A 48 -4.19 -16.85 -10.86
CA GLU A 48 -3.24 -17.67 -11.65
C GLU A 48 -1.95 -16.90 -12.01
N SER A 49 -1.92 -15.59 -11.78
CA SER A 49 -0.76 -14.72 -12.03
C SER A 49 -0.76 -13.49 -11.13
N PHE A 50 0.38 -12.80 -11.07
CA PHE A 50 0.52 -11.56 -10.30
C PHE A 50 -0.11 -10.33 -10.96
N PHE A 51 -0.77 -10.46 -12.13
CA PHE A 51 -1.35 -9.33 -12.85
C PHE A 51 -2.42 -8.57 -12.02
N ILE A 52 -3.42 -9.30 -11.49
CA ILE A 52 -4.49 -8.70 -10.68
C ILE A 52 -3.93 -8.14 -9.36
N PRO A 53 -3.09 -8.87 -8.60
CA PRO A 53 -2.35 -8.31 -7.48
C PRO A 53 -1.58 -7.03 -7.83
N GLY A 54 -0.91 -7.00 -8.99
CA GLY A 54 -0.14 -5.85 -9.47
C GLY A 54 -0.99 -4.61 -9.72
N ILE A 55 -2.17 -4.78 -10.35
CA ILE A 55 -3.14 -3.69 -10.55
C ILE A 55 -3.61 -3.15 -9.20
N PHE A 56 -3.97 -4.05 -8.26
CA PHE A 56 -4.44 -3.63 -6.95
C PHE A 56 -3.34 -2.84 -6.20
N LEU A 57 -2.11 -3.36 -6.21
CA LEU A 57 -0.95 -2.72 -5.59
C LEU A 57 -0.69 -1.34 -6.22
N LEU A 58 -0.68 -1.24 -7.55
CA LEU A 58 -0.44 0.01 -8.26
C LEU A 58 -1.52 1.06 -7.99
N ILE A 59 -2.80 0.70 -8.08
CA ILE A 59 -3.90 1.67 -7.96
C ILE A 59 -4.12 2.06 -6.50
N PHE A 60 -4.31 1.08 -5.62
CA PHE A 60 -4.77 1.35 -4.26
C PHE A 60 -3.65 1.63 -3.27
N ASN A 61 -2.51 0.94 -3.39
CA ASN A 61 -1.36 1.18 -2.52
C ASN A 61 -0.33 2.13 -3.17
N GLY A 62 -0.41 2.35 -4.48
CA GLY A 62 0.44 3.28 -5.21
C GLY A 62 -0.23 4.64 -5.41
N ILE A 63 -1.13 4.71 -6.39
CA ILE A 63 -1.74 5.96 -6.85
C ILE A 63 -2.60 6.62 -5.76
N LEU A 64 -3.44 5.86 -5.07
CA LEU A 64 -4.29 6.41 -4.01
C LEU A 64 -3.45 6.99 -2.85
N GLN A 65 -2.38 6.29 -2.46
CA GLN A 65 -1.41 6.78 -1.47
C GLN A 65 -0.71 8.06 -1.96
N LEU A 66 -0.30 8.11 -3.23
CA LEU A 66 0.31 9.31 -3.83
C LEU A 66 -0.65 10.51 -3.85
N ILE A 67 -1.94 10.26 -4.14
CA ILE A 67 -2.99 11.29 -4.07
C ILE A 67 -3.20 11.74 -2.62
N GLY A 68 -3.21 10.80 -1.66
CA GLY A 68 -3.24 11.07 -0.23
C GLY A 68 -2.12 12.02 0.19
N ALA A 69 -0.88 11.67 -0.15
CA ALA A 69 0.30 12.48 0.12
C ALA A 69 0.18 13.90 -0.45
N TRP A 70 -0.24 14.00 -1.72
CA TRP A 70 -0.45 15.29 -2.37
C TRP A 70 -1.51 16.16 -1.67
N LEU A 71 -2.65 15.57 -1.30
CA LEU A 71 -3.71 16.24 -0.54
C LEU A 71 -3.21 16.67 0.85
N THR A 72 -2.42 15.81 1.50
CA THR A 72 -1.84 16.06 2.82
C THR A 72 -0.88 17.25 2.78
N PHE A 73 0.03 17.31 1.79
CA PHE A 73 0.98 18.42 1.63
C PHE A 73 0.32 19.72 1.17
N ARG A 74 -0.78 19.65 0.40
CA ARG A 74 -1.61 20.81 0.06
C ARG A 74 -2.50 21.28 1.21
N GLN A 75 -2.39 20.66 2.39
CA GLN A 75 -3.17 21.00 3.58
C GLN A 75 -4.69 20.89 3.37
N SER A 76 -5.11 19.99 2.47
CA SER A 76 -6.53 19.75 2.19
C SER A 76 -7.29 19.32 3.43
N THR A 77 -8.59 19.64 3.47
CA THR A 77 -9.56 19.15 4.46
C THR A 77 -9.98 17.70 4.21
N PHE A 78 -9.58 17.10 3.08
CA PHE A 78 -9.82 15.69 2.80
C PHE A 78 -8.65 14.78 3.20
N ALA A 79 -7.51 15.36 3.59
CA ALA A 79 -6.29 14.63 3.92
C ALA A 79 -6.52 13.58 5.03
N GLY A 80 -7.27 13.94 6.08
CA GLY A 80 -7.56 13.01 7.17
C GLY A 80 -8.35 11.79 6.72
N LYS A 81 -9.39 12.00 5.92
CA LYS A 81 -10.24 10.93 5.36
C LYS A 81 -9.46 10.03 4.41
N PHE A 82 -8.63 10.62 3.53
CA PHE A 82 -7.78 9.86 2.62
C PHE A 82 -6.76 9.01 3.37
N GLY A 83 -6.07 9.55 4.37
CA GLY A 83 -5.11 8.78 5.17
C GLY A 83 -5.75 7.60 5.91
N ILE A 84 -6.98 7.77 6.42
CA ILE A 84 -7.73 6.65 7.05
C ILE A 84 -8.07 5.58 6.02
N VAL A 85 -8.60 5.96 4.85
CA VAL A 85 -8.96 5.01 3.79
C VAL A 85 -7.72 4.30 3.24
N ALA A 86 -6.64 5.03 2.98
CA ALA A 86 -5.39 4.49 2.48
C ALA A 86 -4.79 3.47 3.47
N GLY A 87 -4.74 3.79 4.76
CA GLY A 87 -4.26 2.86 5.78
C GLY A 87 -5.14 1.62 5.93
N MET A 88 -6.48 1.75 5.83
CA MET A 88 -7.38 0.58 5.85
C MET A 88 -7.15 -0.34 4.63
N ILE A 89 -6.96 0.24 3.45
CA ILE A 89 -6.67 -0.55 2.24
C ILE A 89 -5.30 -1.23 2.34
N LEU A 90 -4.30 -0.54 2.88
CA LEU A 90 -2.98 -1.12 3.12
C LEU A 90 -3.06 -2.30 4.10
N ILE A 91 -3.83 -2.19 5.18
CA ILE A 91 -4.07 -3.33 6.09
C ILE A 91 -4.75 -4.49 5.34
N PHE A 92 -5.82 -4.20 4.60
CA PHE A 92 -6.53 -5.23 3.84
C PHE A 92 -5.60 -5.97 2.85
N TRP A 93 -4.73 -5.22 2.18
CA TRP A 93 -3.71 -5.77 1.29
C TRP A 93 -2.73 -6.69 2.03
N LEU A 94 -2.18 -6.26 3.16
CA LEU A 94 -1.24 -7.04 3.96
C LEU A 94 -1.88 -8.33 4.50
N LEU A 95 -3.13 -8.26 4.97
CA LEU A 95 -3.88 -9.44 5.43
C LEU A 95 -4.12 -10.42 4.28
N SER A 96 -4.41 -9.92 3.08
CA SER A 96 -4.56 -10.77 1.88
C SER A 96 -3.26 -11.51 1.56
N GLN A 97 -2.11 -10.84 1.66
CA GLN A 97 -0.81 -11.49 1.46
C GLN A 97 -0.54 -12.57 2.51
N ILE A 98 -0.79 -12.28 3.79
CA ILE A 98 -0.57 -13.27 4.87
C ILE A 98 -1.50 -14.47 4.68
N TYR A 99 -2.76 -14.24 4.30
CA TYR A 99 -3.75 -15.30 4.11
C TYR A 99 -3.42 -16.22 2.94
N TYR A 100 -3.03 -15.67 1.78
CA TYR A 100 -2.79 -16.46 0.57
C TYR A 100 -1.37 -16.99 0.45
N LEU A 101 -0.37 -16.18 0.82
CA LEU A 101 1.04 -16.52 0.59
C LEU A 101 1.66 -17.20 1.83
N GLU A 102 1.04 -17.10 3.00
CA GLU A 102 1.59 -17.54 4.31
C GLU A 102 3.00 -17.01 4.63
N LEU A 103 3.46 -16.02 3.86
CA LEU A 103 4.75 -15.37 4.03
C LEU A 103 4.59 -14.24 5.04
N THR A 104 5.37 -14.32 6.10
CA THR A 104 5.58 -13.22 7.04
C THR A 104 6.98 -12.66 6.84
N HIS A 105 7.07 -11.48 6.23
CA HIS A 105 8.33 -10.79 6.01
C HIS A 105 8.43 -9.55 6.91
N PHE A 106 9.64 -9.19 7.34
CA PHE A 106 9.87 -8.01 8.18
C PHE A 106 9.23 -6.74 7.61
N LEU A 107 9.28 -6.56 6.28
CA LEU A 107 8.65 -5.43 5.60
C LEU A 107 7.13 -5.37 5.81
N GLN A 108 6.42 -6.50 5.85
CA GLN A 108 4.97 -6.49 6.09
C GLN A 108 4.63 -5.96 7.49
N VAL A 109 5.44 -6.30 8.50
CA VAL A 109 5.27 -5.76 9.86
C VAL A 109 5.49 -4.24 9.87
N VAL A 110 6.53 -3.77 9.17
CA VAL A 110 6.80 -2.33 9.01
C VAL A 110 5.62 -1.62 8.34
N PHE A 111 5.14 -2.14 7.20
CA PHE A 111 4.00 -1.54 6.48
C PHE A 111 2.69 -1.63 7.26
N PHE A 112 2.49 -2.65 8.09
CA PHE A 112 1.33 -2.73 8.99
C PHE A 112 1.36 -1.62 10.04
N VAL A 113 2.53 -1.35 10.64
CA VAL A 113 2.70 -0.23 11.56
C VAL A 113 2.48 1.11 10.84
N ILE A 114 2.99 1.27 9.62
CA ILE A 114 2.73 2.46 8.79
C ILE A 114 1.22 2.65 8.57
N ALA A 115 0.49 1.59 8.22
CA ALA A 115 -0.94 1.66 8.00
C ALA A 115 -1.72 2.10 9.25
N LEU A 116 -1.35 1.59 10.42
CA LEU A 116 -1.92 2.04 11.70
C LEU A 116 -1.60 3.51 11.98
N MET A 117 -0.39 3.96 11.64
CA MET A 117 0.01 5.37 11.77
C MET A 117 -0.76 6.28 10.81
N GLU A 118 -1.01 5.86 9.57
CA GLU A 118 -1.84 6.60 8.61
C GLU A 118 -3.26 6.81 9.14
N ILE A 119 -3.90 5.75 9.64
CA ILE A 119 -5.22 5.83 10.25
C ILE A 119 -5.20 6.76 11.48
N TYR A 120 -4.22 6.60 12.36
CA TYR A 120 -4.12 7.40 13.57
C TYR A 120 -3.91 8.90 13.28
N LEU A 121 -3.01 9.23 12.35
CA LEU A 121 -2.73 10.60 11.97
C LEU A 121 -3.88 11.20 11.17
N GLY A 122 -4.53 10.41 10.31
CA GLY A 122 -5.70 10.82 9.56
C GLY A 122 -6.85 11.25 10.48
N ARG A 123 -7.08 10.55 11.60
CA ARG A 123 -8.08 10.95 12.61
C ARG A 123 -7.76 12.26 13.34
N LYS A 124 -6.51 12.70 13.33
CA LYS A 124 -6.08 13.98 13.93
C LYS A 124 -6.17 15.15 12.97
N LEU A 125 -6.48 14.90 11.71
CA LEU A 125 -6.68 15.90 10.67
C LEU A 125 -8.18 16.07 10.43
N PRO A 126 -8.62 17.27 10.01
CA PRO A 126 -10.00 17.49 9.59
C PRO A 126 -10.36 16.62 8.37
#